data_AF-A0A0F4ZAB4-F1
#
_entry.id   AF-A0A0F4ZAB4-F1
#
_cell.length_a   1.000
_cell.length_b   1.000
_cell.length_c   1.000
_cell.angle_alpha   90.00
_cell.angle_beta   90.00
_cell.angle_gamma   90.00
#
_symmetry.space_group_name_H-M   'P 1'
#
loop_
_entity.id
_entity.type
_entity.pdbx_description
1 polymer ?
#
loop_
_entity_poly.entity_id
_entity_poly.type
_entity_poly.pdbx_seq_one_letter_code
_entity_poly.pdbx_strand_id
1 'polypeptide(L)'
;MSFQTSTLHLQRSVRAALQRMPTRRAFGSSPAVYHINDRPPPESPSFIPVERPPLSPTEPLAPTRGHIPIPRSIFHPSEGDRKVTEEYLEKTAANPSNEASKSPAKDGSAEDWRRKMAATRRENLKAGLKGLWERKVAREERREAKKLEDLKYSEAARNSKPHLTETLTQSTILKATALDTAVLPDPDRMERAEKSRIRTAQLQSQYREARRDHLVELYSKATKFIVNEAQLQQEIDRLFSDSYWKTEPGFYDDGNAWASWGQPPSIDNMLNEYANAGNPSPYYSSKAGSTHNAMRQKQVAQQLTGGKLL
;
A
#
# COMPACT_ATOMS: atom_id res chain seq x y z
N MET A 1 -16.27 16.70 -48.14
CA MET A 1 -17.46 15.84 -47.98
C MET A 1 -17.24 14.58 -48.81
N SER A 2 -16.83 13.48 -48.19
CA SER A 2 -16.64 12.18 -48.86
C SER A 2 -17.16 11.08 -47.93
N PHE A 3 -18.34 10.55 -48.26
CA PHE A 3 -18.96 9.45 -47.52
C PHE A 3 -18.27 8.14 -47.92
N GLN A 4 -17.52 7.54 -47.00
CA GLN A 4 -17.05 6.17 -47.13
C GLN A 4 -18.19 5.23 -46.75
N THR A 5 -18.66 4.47 -47.72
CA THR A 5 -19.66 3.41 -47.55
C THR A 5 -19.01 2.21 -46.87
N SER A 6 -19.38 1.97 -45.61
CA SER A 6 -18.99 0.80 -44.82
C SER A 6 -19.76 -0.44 -45.29
N THR A 7 -19.10 -1.32 -46.02
CA THR A 7 -19.61 -2.65 -46.38
C THR A 7 -19.54 -3.57 -45.16
N LEU A 8 -20.71 -3.86 -44.56
CA LEU A 8 -20.86 -4.82 -43.48
C LEU A 8 -20.66 -6.25 -44.01
N HIS A 9 -19.63 -6.94 -43.53
CA HIS A 9 -19.35 -8.32 -43.88
C HIS A 9 -20.15 -9.25 -42.95
N LEU A 10 -21.28 -9.78 -43.45
CA LEU A 10 -22.13 -10.72 -42.74
C LEU A 10 -21.41 -12.08 -42.60
N GLN A 11 -20.83 -12.36 -41.44
CA GLN A 11 -20.33 -13.70 -41.12
C GLN A 11 -21.53 -14.62 -40.83
N ARG A 12 -21.84 -15.50 -41.80
CA ARG A 12 -22.81 -16.60 -41.63
C ARG A 12 -22.31 -17.55 -40.53
N SER A 13 -22.89 -17.41 -39.34
CA SER A 13 -22.79 -18.39 -38.26
C SER A 13 -23.57 -19.64 -38.65
N VAL A 14 -22.86 -20.73 -38.97
CA VAL A 14 -23.48 -22.05 -39.11
C VAL A 14 -23.71 -22.60 -37.70
N ARG A 15 -24.91 -22.40 -37.15
CA ARG A 15 -25.33 -23.05 -35.91
C ARG A 15 -25.67 -24.52 -36.21
N ALA A 16 -24.91 -25.44 -35.62
CA ALA A 16 -25.29 -26.84 -35.54
C ALA A 16 -26.53 -26.97 -34.63
N ALA A 17 -27.69 -27.24 -35.23
CA ALA A 17 -28.90 -27.55 -34.49
C ALA A 17 -28.76 -28.91 -33.80
N LEU A 18 -28.85 -28.93 -32.47
CA LEU A 18 -29.05 -30.16 -31.70
C LEU A 18 -30.38 -30.79 -32.14
N GLN A 19 -30.30 -31.85 -32.95
CA GLN A 19 -31.45 -32.64 -33.35
C GLN A 19 -32.03 -33.34 -32.12
N ARG A 20 -33.17 -32.84 -31.61
CA ARG A 20 -34.04 -33.64 -30.74
C ARG A 20 -34.65 -34.75 -31.60
N MET A 21 -34.32 -36.00 -31.29
CA MET A 21 -34.94 -37.17 -31.91
C MET A 21 -36.44 -37.18 -31.62
N PRO A 22 -37.34 -37.31 -32.62
CA PRO A 22 -38.76 -37.44 -32.35
C PRO A 22 -39.07 -38.82 -31.76
N THR A 23 -39.85 -38.83 -30.67
CA THR A 23 -40.52 -40.02 -30.13
C THR A 23 -41.37 -40.66 -31.23
N ARG A 24 -41.05 -41.90 -31.61
CA ARG A 24 -41.78 -42.65 -32.64
C ARG A 24 -43.23 -42.90 -32.21
N ARG A 25 -44.20 -42.49 -33.04
CA ARG A 25 -45.58 -43.00 -32.99
C ARG A 25 -45.58 -44.44 -33.49
N ALA A 26 -46.27 -45.32 -32.76
CA ALA A 26 -46.63 -46.65 -33.25
C ALA A 26 -47.87 -46.52 -34.16
N PHE A 27 -47.83 -47.18 -35.32
CA PHE A 27 -48.88 -47.28 -36.35
C PHE A 27 -49.00 -46.10 -37.33
N GLY A 28 -48.30 -46.23 -38.47
CA GLY A 28 -48.46 -45.44 -39.68
C GLY A 28 -47.42 -45.85 -40.72
N SER A 29 -47.84 -46.48 -41.83
CA SER A 29 -46.97 -46.95 -42.90
C SER A 29 -46.59 -45.82 -43.87
N SER A 30 -45.61 -45.00 -43.51
CA SER A 30 -44.79 -44.24 -44.48
C SER A 30 -43.55 -43.67 -43.75
N PRO A 31 -42.32 -44.02 -44.18
CA PRO A 31 -41.12 -43.41 -43.62
C PRO A 31 -41.00 -41.96 -44.12
N ALA A 32 -41.13 -40.98 -43.22
CA ALA A 32 -40.75 -39.60 -43.50
C ALA A 32 -39.22 -39.51 -43.60
N VAL A 33 -38.68 -39.76 -44.79
CA VAL A 33 -37.30 -39.45 -45.14
C VAL A 33 -37.25 -37.94 -45.41
N TYR A 34 -36.94 -37.16 -44.38
CA TYR A 34 -36.65 -35.73 -44.55
C TYR A 34 -35.28 -35.60 -45.23
N HIS A 35 -35.25 -35.22 -46.52
CA HIS A 35 -34.01 -34.80 -47.15
C HIS A 35 -33.67 -33.38 -46.71
N ILE A 36 -32.37 -33.08 -46.54
CA ILE A 36 -31.84 -31.76 -46.15
C ILE A 36 -32.26 -30.63 -47.13
N ASN A 37 -32.75 -31.00 -48.32
CA ASN A 37 -33.21 -30.09 -49.36
C ASN A 37 -34.71 -29.79 -49.33
N ASP A 38 -35.48 -30.44 -48.46
CA ASP A 38 -36.92 -30.20 -48.37
C ASP A 38 -37.19 -28.99 -47.48
N ARG A 39 -38.10 -28.12 -47.93
CA ARG A 39 -38.59 -27.01 -47.08
C ARG A 39 -39.11 -27.61 -45.78
N PRO A 40 -38.76 -27.04 -44.60
CA PRO A 40 -39.31 -27.51 -43.34
C PRO A 40 -40.83 -27.58 -43.44
N PRO A 41 -41.49 -28.59 -42.86
CA PRO A 41 -42.95 -28.63 -42.86
C PRO A 41 -43.51 -27.41 -42.09
N PRO A 42 -44.75 -26.98 -42.37
CA PRO A 42 -45.37 -25.84 -41.68
C PRO A 42 -45.50 -26.02 -40.17
N GLU A 43 -45.47 -27.26 -39.69
CA GLU A 43 -45.46 -27.61 -38.26
C GLU A 43 -44.12 -27.33 -37.56
N SER A 44 -43.02 -27.18 -38.33
CA SER A 44 -41.70 -26.91 -37.76
C SER A 44 -41.61 -25.45 -37.30
N PRO A 45 -41.07 -25.16 -36.11
CA PRO A 45 -40.84 -23.79 -35.66
C PRO A 45 -39.85 -23.02 -36.55
N SER A 46 -39.09 -23.74 -37.38
CA SER A 46 -38.16 -23.16 -38.36
C SER A 46 -38.82 -22.90 -39.72
N PHE A 47 -40.14 -23.10 -39.88
CA PHE A 47 -40.86 -22.86 -41.13
C PHE A 47 -40.73 -21.42 -41.62
N ILE A 48 -40.81 -20.47 -40.68
CA ILE A 48 -40.54 -19.05 -40.91
C ILE A 48 -39.45 -18.63 -39.91
N PRO A 49 -38.22 -18.35 -40.36
CA PRO A 49 -37.16 -17.90 -39.46
C PRO A 49 -37.42 -16.45 -39.03
N VAL A 50 -37.89 -16.27 -37.79
CA VAL A 50 -37.99 -14.95 -37.16
C VAL A 50 -36.71 -14.68 -36.37
N GLU A 51 -35.93 -13.69 -36.80
CA GLU A 51 -34.71 -13.30 -36.09
C GLU A 51 -35.05 -12.67 -34.74
N ARG A 52 -34.28 -13.01 -33.72
CA ARG A 52 -34.43 -12.41 -32.39
C ARG A 52 -33.64 -11.11 -32.32
N PRO A 53 -34.18 -10.04 -31.70
CA PRO A 53 -33.41 -8.82 -31.47
C PRO A 53 -32.22 -9.09 -30.54
N PRO A 54 -31.15 -8.28 -30.61
CA PRO A 54 -30.03 -8.40 -29.68
C PRO A 54 -30.48 -8.18 -28.24
N LEU A 55 -29.84 -8.87 -27.29
CA LEU A 55 -30.13 -8.82 -25.84
C LEU A 55 -31.54 -9.27 -25.42
N SER A 56 -32.24 -10.06 -26.24
CA SER A 56 -33.52 -10.67 -25.85
C SER A 56 -33.35 -11.54 -24.58
N PRO A 57 -34.30 -11.49 -23.62
CA PRO A 57 -34.21 -12.28 -22.40
C PRO A 57 -34.08 -13.77 -22.74
N THR A 58 -33.01 -14.38 -22.26
CA THR A 58 -32.68 -15.79 -22.50
C THR A 58 -32.40 -16.44 -21.15
N GLU A 59 -32.93 -17.64 -20.95
CA GLU A 59 -32.64 -18.43 -19.76
C GLU A 59 -31.13 -18.77 -19.70
N PRO A 60 -30.47 -18.60 -18.53
CA PRO A 60 -29.07 -18.98 -18.39
C PRO A 60 -28.91 -20.50 -18.56
N LEU A 61 -27.89 -20.92 -19.30
CA LEU A 61 -27.56 -22.33 -19.44
C LEU A 61 -27.12 -22.90 -18.08
N ALA A 62 -27.63 -24.08 -17.74
CA ALA A 62 -27.19 -24.80 -16.54
C ALA A 62 -25.70 -25.16 -16.64
N PRO A 63 -24.93 -25.11 -15.52
CA PRO A 63 -23.51 -25.43 -15.54
C PRO A 63 -23.28 -26.91 -15.91
N THR A 64 -22.47 -27.16 -16.94
CA THR A 64 -22.08 -28.51 -17.35
C THR A 64 -21.03 -29.09 -16.41
N ARG A 65 -21.25 -30.32 -15.91
CA ARG A 65 -20.29 -31.02 -15.04
C ARG A 65 -19.20 -31.74 -15.84
N GLY A 66 -18.00 -31.87 -15.27
CA GLY A 66 -16.87 -32.60 -15.85
C GLY A 66 -15.94 -31.76 -16.72
N HIS A 67 -14.87 -32.37 -17.23
CA HIS A 67 -13.91 -31.74 -18.15
C HIS A 67 -13.46 -32.72 -19.24
N ILE A 68 -13.14 -32.20 -20.42
CA ILE A 68 -12.55 -32.97 -21.53
C ILE A 68 -11.02 -32.77 -21.47
N PRO A 69 -10.19 -33.81 -21.71
CA PRO A 69 -8.74 -33.66 -21.72
C PRO A 69 -8.29 -32.65 -22.80
N ILE A 70 -7.41 -31.74 -22.41
CA ILE A 70 -6.89 -30.70 -23.30
C ILE A 70 -5.94 -31.34 -24.32
N PRO A 71 -6.16 -31.18 -25.64
CA PRO A 71 -5.25 -31.69 -26.65
C PRO A 71 -3.86 -31.06 -26.53
N ARG A 72 -2.81 -31.88 -26.62
CA ARG A 72 -1.42 -31.41 -26.57
C ARG A 72 -1.09 -30.48 -27.75
N SER A 73 -0.18 -29.52 -27.51
CA SER A 73 0.36 -28.68 -28.57
C SER A 73 1.39 -29.45 -29.39
N ILE A 74 1.23 -29.45 -30.71
CA ILE A 74 2.14 -30.12 -31.66
C ILE A 74 3.23 -29.16 -32.16
N PHE A 75 2.93 -27.87 -32.22
CA PHE A 75 3.81 -26.82 -32.73
C PHE A 75 4.20 -25.87 -31.61
N HIS A 76 5.38 -26.11 -31.04
CA HIS A 76 5.93 -25.23 -30.01
C HIS A 76 6.31 -23.88 -30.64
N PRO A 77 6.13 -22.74 -29.92
CA PRO A 77 6.49 -21.42 -30.45
C PRO A 77 7.94 -21.31 -30.95
N SER A 78 8.88 -21.99 -30.28
CA SER A 78 10.30 -22.01 -30.67
C SER A 78 10.60 -22.79 -31.94
N GLU A 79 9.77 -23.77 -32.31
CA GLU A 79 9.98 -24.59 -33.51
C GLU A 79 9.33 -23.99 -34.76
N GLY A 80 8.41 -23.03 -34.60
CA GLY A 80 7.71 -22.39 -35.71
C GLY A 80 7.00 -23.38 -36.65
N ASP A 81 7.23 -23.18 -37.94
CA ASP A 81 6.66 -23.92 -39.07
C ASP A 81 7.54 -25.10 -39.55
N ARG A 82 8.65 -25.39 -38.85
CA ARG A 82 9.63 -26.43 -39.23
C ARG A 82 8.98 -27.74 -39.65
N LYS A 83 7.96 -28.19 -38.92
CA LYS A 83 7.26 -29.48 -39.16
C LYS A 83 6.37 -29.49 -40.40
N VAL A 84 6.06 -28.33 -40.96
CA VAL A 84 5.18 -28.14 -42.13
C VAL A 84 6.00 -28.04 -43.42
N THR A 85 7.29 -27.70 -43.30
CA THR A 85 8.22 -27.62 -44.43
C THR A 85 8.32 -28.95 -45.18
N GLU A 86 8.52 -28.87 -46.49
CA GLU A 86 8.64 -30.05 -47.34
C GLU A 86 9.87 -30.88 -46.97
N GLU A 87 10.98 -30.22 -46.62
CA GLU A 87 12.19 -30.90 -46.15
C GLU A 87 11.95 -31.79 -44.92
N TYR A 88 11.16 -31.31 -43.95
CA TYR A 88 10.83 -32.09 -42.77
C TYR A 88 9.96 -33.31 -43.13
N LEU A 89 9.00 -33.13 -44.02
CA LEU A 89 8.11 -34.20 -44.47
C LEU A 89 8.88 -35.28 -45.24
N GLU A 90 9.78 -34.89 -46.13
CA GLU A 90 10.62 -35.80 -46.89
C GLU A 90 11.61 -36.57 -46.00
N LYS A 91 12.22 -35.88 -45.01
CA LYS A 91 13.12 -36.52 -44.04
C LYS A 91 12.38 -37.48 -43.09
N THR A 92 11.20 -37.09 -42.62
CA THR A 92 10.44 -37.86 -41.63
C THR A 92 9.74 -39.07 -42.27
N ALA A 93 9.24 -38.93 -43.49
CA ALA A 93 8.47 -39.96 -44.15
C ALA A 93 8.91 -40.11 -45.62
N ALA A 94 10.18 -40.48 -45.79
CA ALA A 94 10.82 -40.64 -47.08
C ALA A 94 10.11 -41.66 -47.99
N ASN A 95 10.22 -41.42 -49.30
CA ASN A 95 9.83 -42.38 -50.32
C ASN A 95 10.86 -43.52 -50.39
N PRO A 96 10.45 -44.73 -50.81
CA PRO A 96 11.36 -45.86 -50.93
C PRO A 96 12.52 -45.56 -51.89
N SER A 97 13.76 -45.73 -51.45
CA SER A 97 14.97 -45.47 -52.25
C SER A 97 15.39 -46.67 -53.11
N ASN A 98 15.21 -47.89 -52.59
CA ASN A 98 15.64 -49.14 -53.25
C ASN A 98 14.86 -49.42 -54.53
N GLU A 99 15.56 -49.89 -55.58
CA GLU A 99 14.97 -50.22 -56.88
C GLU A 99 13.87 -51.30 -56.78
N ALA A 100 14.10 -52.36 -55.99
CA ALA A 100 13.09 -53.39 -55.72
C ALA A 100 11.83 -52.87 -55.00
N SER A 101 11.94 -51.73 -54.31
CA SER A 101 10.81 -51.06 -53.67
C SER A 101 10.05 -50.13 -54.62
N LYS A 102 10.64 -49.79 -55.77
CA LYS A 102 10.02 -48.98 -56.82
C LYS A 102 9.20 -49.84 -57.81
N SER A 103 9.61 -51.08 -58.06
CA SER A 103 8.80 -52.03 -58.86
C SER A 103 7.52 -52.41 -58.12
N PRO A 104 6.34 -52.48 -58.76
CA PRO A 104 5.09 -52.83 -58.09
C PRO A 104 5.19 -54.18 -57.36
N ALA A 105 4.68 -54.24 -56.13
CA ALA A 105 4.61 -55.50 -55.40
C ALA A 105 3.53 -56.40 -56.01
N LYS A 106 3.65 -57.72 -55.83
CA LYS A 106 2.61 -58.66 -56.28
C LYS A 106 1.27 -58.31 -55.63
N ASP A 107 0.22 -58.22 -56.43
CA ASP A 107 -1.13 -57.89 -55.96
C ASP A 107 -1.59 -58.86 -54.87
N GLY A 108 -2.07 -58.32 -53.74
CA GLY A 108 -2.52 -59.11 -52.59
C GLY A 108 -1.41 -59.67 -51.71
N SER A 109 -0.14 -59.38 -52.00
CA SER A 109 0.98 -59.74 -51.12
C SER A 109 1.00 -58.87 -49.84
N ALA A 110 1.62 -59.40 -48.78
CA ALA A 110 1.85 -58.63 -47.55
C ALA A 110 2.68 -57.35 -47.81
N GLU A 111 3.54 -57.35 -48.83
CA GLU A 111 4.33 -56.18 -49.22
C GLU A 111 3.48 -55.09 -49.86
N ASP A 112 2.55 -55.45 -50.74
CA ASP A 112 1.60 -54.50 -51.34
C ASP A 112 0.77 -53.80 -50.25
N TRP A 113 0.25 -54.55 -49.28
CA TRP A 113 -0.44 -53.98 -48.12
C TRP A 113 0.45 -53.01 -47.32
N ARG A 114 1.70 -53.40 -47.01
CA ARG A 114 2.65 -52.51 -46.31
C ARG A 114 2.92 -51.22 -47.09
N ARG A 115 3.04 -51.30 -48.41
CA ARG A 115 3.26 -50.15 -49.28
C ARG A 115 2.05 -49.22 -49.32
N LYS A 116 0.84 -49.77 -49.46
CA LYS A 116 -0.43 -49.03 -49.35
C LYS A 116 -0.54 -48.32 -48.01
N MET A 117 -0.32 -49.04 -46.91
CA MET A 117 -0.33 -48.47 -45.56
C MET A 117 0.73 -47.37 -45.37
N ALA A 118 1.92 -47.52 -45.94
CA ALA A 118 2.96 -46.50 -45.88
C ALA A 118 2.56 -45.24 -46.68
N ALA A 119 1.96 -45.40 -47.86
CA ALA A 119 1.44 -44.29 -48.66
C ALA A 119 0.33 -43.54 -47.89
N THR A 120 -0.66 -44.25 -47.36
CA THR A 120 -1.74 -43.64 -46.56
C THR A 120 -1.20 -42.91 -45.33
N ARG A 121 -0.19 -43.45 -44.63
CA ARG A 121 0.44 -42.78 -43.49
C ARG A 121 1.17 -41.50 -43.89
N ARG A 122 1.91 -41.52 -45.02
CA ARG A 122 2.58 -40.33 -45.57
C ARG A 122 1.58 -39.23 -45.93
N GLU A 123 0.51 -39.59 -46.63
CA GLU A 123 -0.57 -38.68 -47.00
C GLU A 123 -1.24 -38.08 -45.77
N ASN A 124 -1.63 -38.92 -44.79
CA ASN A 124 -2.25 -38.48 -43.55
C ASN A 124 -1.32 -37.59 -42.71
N LEU A 125 -0.02 -37.87 -42.67
CA LEU A 125 0.95 -37.04 -41.96
C LEU A 125 1.07 -35.66 -42.62
N LYS A 126 1.21 -35.63 -43.95
CA LYS A 126 1.31 -34.39 -44.73
C LYS A 126 0.05 -33.54 -44.59
N ALA A 127 -1.13 -34.14 -44.80
CA ALA A 127 -2.41 -33.45 -44.67
C ALA A 127 -2.68 -33.03 -43.21
N GLY A 128 -2.35 -33.88 -42.24
CA GLY A 128 -2.55 -33.62 -40.82
C GLY A 128 -1.70 -32.47 -40.31
N LEU A 129 -0.40 -32.43 -40.63
CA LEU A 129 0.48 -31.34 -40.20
C LEU A 129 0.11 -30.01 -40.86
N LYS A 130 -0.18 -30.00 -42.17
CA LYS A 130 -0.64 -28.79 -42.88
C LYS A 130 -1.95 -28.26 -42.29
N GLY A 131 -2.97 -29.11 -42.16
CA GLY A 131 -4.27 -28.71 -41.63
C GLY A 131 -4.24 -28.27 -40.15
N LEU A 132 -3.40 -28.88 -39.32
CA LEU A 132 -3.24 -28.45 -37.92
C LEU A 132 -2.50 -27.11 -37.82
N TRP A 133 -1.54 -26.86 -38.71
CA TRP A 133 -0.83 -25.58 -38.77
C TRP A 133 -1.76 -24.44 -39.20
N GLU A 134 -2.52 -24.63 -40.27
CA GLU A 134 -3.52 -23.65 -40.74
C GLU A 134 -4.52 -23.29 -39.62
N ARG A 135 -4.99 -24.29 -38.86
CA ARG A 135 -5.86 -24.08 -37.69
C ARG A 135 -5.19 -23.31 -36.56
N LYS A 136 -3.88 -23.47 -36.38
CA LYS A 136 -3.10 -22.74 -35.39
C LYS A 136 -2.97 -21.27 -35.82
N VAL A 137 -2.48 -21.02 -37.03
CA VAL A 137 -2.29 -19.67 -37.58
C VAL A 137 -3.61 -18.89 -37.56
N ALA A 138 -4.69 -19.46 -38.12
CA ALA A 138 -5.99 -18.79 -38.14
C ALA A 138 -6.56 -18.52 -36.73
N ARG A 139 -6.16 -19.30 -35.71
CA ARG A 139 -6.57 -19.07 -34.31
C ARG A 139 -5.73 -17.96 -33.66
N GLU A 140 -4.42 -17.96 -33.93
CA GLU A 140 -3.49 -16.95 -33.43
C GLU A 140 -3.82 -15.59 -34.03
N GLU A 141 -4.02 -15.48 -35.34
CA GLU A 141 -4.45 -14.25 -36.02
C GLU A 141 -5.75 -13.68 -35.42
N ARG A 142 -6.77 -14.53 -35.23
CA ARG A 142 -8.04 -14.10 -34.60
C ARG A 142 -7.84 -13.60 -33.17
N ARG A 143 -6.97 -14.26 -32.40
CA ARG A 143 -6.67 -13.85 -31.03
C ARG A 143 -5.90 -12.54 -31.00
N GLU A 144 -4.91 -12.39 -31.87
CA GLU A 144 -4.09 -11.19 -31.97
C GLU A 144 -4.91 -9.99 -32.44
N ALA A 145 -5.73 -10.16 -33.47
CA ALA A 145 -6.64 -9.12 -33.94
C ALA A 145 -7.55 -8.61 -32.82
N LYS A 146 -8.18 -9.52 -32.07
CA LYS A 146 -9.02 -9.15 -30.92
C LYS A 146 -8.20 -8.47 -29.82
N LYS A 147 -7.02 -9.00 -29.47
CA LYS A 147 -6.15 -8.41 -28.46
C LYS A 147 -5.74 -6.99 -28.85
N LEU A 148 -5.40 -6.75 -30.10
CA LEU A 148 -5.03 -5.43 -30.61
C LEU A 148 -6.22 -4.46 -30.57
N GLU A 149 -7.42 -4.92 -30.90
CA GLU A 149 -8.65 -4.13 -30.78
C GLU A 149 -8.92 -3.74 -29.32
N ASP A 150 -8.87 -4.72 -28.40
CA ASP A 150 -9.06 -4.50 -26.96
C ASP A 150 -8.02 -3.52 -26.39
N LEU A 151 -6.74 -3.65 -26.81
CA LEU A 151 -5.67 -2.73 -26.41
C LEU A 151 -5.93 -1.31 -26.92
N LYS A 152 -6.27 -1.14 -28.20
CA LYS A 152 -6.58 0.17 -28.78
C LYS A 152 -7.77 0.83 -28.07
N TYR A 153 -8.82 0.07 -27.81
CA TYR A 153 -9.99 0.55 -27.08
C TYR A 153 -9.62 0.98 -25.65
N SER A 154 -8.85 0.15 -24.93
CA SER A 154 -8.40 0.44 -23.57
C SER A 154 -7.49 1.67 -23.51
N GLU A 155 -6.54 1.81 -24.43
CA GLU A 155 -5.67 2.97 -24.53
C GLU A 155 -6.45 4.24 -24.85
N ALA A 156 -7.41 4.17 -25.78
CA ALA A 156 -8.27 5.29 -26.12
C ALA A 156 -9.13 5.73 -24.91
N ALA A 157 -9.70 4.77 -24.17
CA ALA A 157 -10.47 5.05 -22.97
C ALA A 157 -9.60 5.66 -21.86
N ARG A 158 -8.40 5.11 -21.62
CA ARG A 158 -7.46 5.61 -20.59
C ARG A 158 -6.98 7.02 -20.87
N ASN A 159 -6.70 7.33 -22.14
CA ASN A 159 -6.19 8.63 -22.56
C ASN A 159 -7.32 9.62 -22.90
N SER A 160 -8.59 9.21 -22.74
CA SER A 160 -9.72 10.08 -22.99
C SER A 160 -9.75 11.24 -21.98
N LYS A 161 -10.16 12.41 -22.47
CA LYS A 161 -10.36 13.57 -21.59
C LYS A 161 -11.63 13.37 -20.77
N PRO A 162 -11.68 13.89 -19.52
CA PRO A 162 -12.91 13.89 -18.74
C PRO A 162 -14.03 14.63 -19.47
N HIS A 163 -15.27 14.31 -19.14
CA HIS A 163 -16.42 14.96 -19.77
C HIS A 163 -16.49 16.45 -19.41
N LEU A 164 -17.08 17.27 -20.28
CA LEU A 164 -17.16 18.72 -20.07
C LEU A 164 -17.92 19.06 -18.78
N THR A 165 -19.00 18.35 -18.47
CA THR A 165 -19.77 18.57 -17.24
C THR A 165 -18.92 18.34 -16.01
N GLU A 166 -18.15 17.24 -15.96
CA GLU A 166 -17.23 16.96 -14.85
C GLU A 166 -16.18 18.06 -14.71
N THR A 167 -15.63 18.51 -15.83
CA THR A 167 -14.61 19.58 -15.84
C THR A 167 -15.17 20.90 -15.28
N LEU A 168 -16.45 21.22 -15.54
CA LEU A 168 -17.07 22.47 -15.11
C LEU A 168 -17.71 22.41 -13.72
N THR A 169 -18.13 21.24 -13.25
CA THR A 169 -18.80 21.08 -11.96
C THR A 169 -17.87 20.62 -10.84
N GLN A 170 -16.68 20.11 -11.15
CA GLN A 170 -15.67 19.78 -10.14
C GLN A 170 -15.25 21.02 -9.36
N SER A 171 -15.01 20.84 -8.06
CA SER A 171 -14.46 21.90 -7.22
C SER A 171 -13.04 22.26 -7.66
N THR A 172 -12.64 23.51 -7.42
CA THR A 172 -11.31 23.99 -7.79
C THR A 172 -10.28 23.58 -6.73
N ILE A 173 -9.15 23.05 -7.18
CA ILE A 173 -7.97 22.78 -6.36
C ILE A 173 -6.82 23.61 -6.93
N LEU A 174 -6.08 24.31 -6.08
CA LEU A 174 -4.93 25.09 -6.50
C LEU A 174 -3.86 24.16 -7.08
N LYS A 175 -3.29 24.55 -8.22
CA LYS A 175 -2.22 23.77 -8.90
C LYS A 175 -1.03 23.52 -7.98
N ALA A 176 -0.66 24.51 -7.17
CA ALA A 176 0.42 24.38 -6.21
C ALA A 176 0.19 23.22 -5.21
N THR A 177 -1.05 22.99 -4.79
CA THR A 177 -1.38 21.89 -3.88
C THR A 177 -1.46 20.54 -4.61
N ALA A 178 -1.96 20.54 -5.85
CA ALA A 178 -2.22 19.29 -6.60
C ALA A 178 -0.99 18.75 -7.34
N LEU A 179 -0.11 19.62 -7.85
CA LEU A 179 1.00 19.26 -8.74
C LEU A 179 2.36 19.33 -8.05
N ASP A 180 2.57 20.24 -7.10
CA ASP A 180 3.86 20.44 -6.44
C ASP A 180 4.06 19.41 -5.32
N THR A 181 4.27 18.16 -5.72
CA THR A 181 4.51 17.02 -4.81
C THR A 181 5.97 16.90 -4.37
N ALA A 182 6.89 17.54 -5.10
CA ALA A 182 8.31 17.46 -4.83
C ALA A 182 8.70 18.37 -3.66
N VAL A 183 9.26 17.78 -2.60
CA VAL A 183 9.86 18.52 -1.48
C VAL A 183 11.34 18.73 -1.76
N LEU A 184 11.70 19.91 -2.25
CA LEU A 184 13.08 20.28 -2.51
C LEU A 184 13.82 20.63 -1.21
N PRO A 185 15.14 20.36 -1.13
CA PRO A 185 15.93 20.82 -0.01
C PRO A 185 15.96 22.35 -0.02
N ASP A 186 15.76 22.93 1.15
CA ASP A 186 15.80 24.38 1.31
C ASP A 186 17.20 24.92 0.97
N PRO A 187 17.28 25.97 0.12
CA PRO A 187 18.55 26.52 -0.35
C PRO A 187 19.44 27.03 0.79
N ASP A 188 18.85 27.54 1.86
CA ASP A 188 19.56 28.19 2.97
C ASP A 188 19.76 27.22 4.15
N ARG A 189 19.70 25.92 3.89
CA ARG A 189 19.85 24.87 4.92
C ARG A 189 21.13 25.03 5.72
N MET A 190 22.25 25.28 5.05
CA MET A 190 23.57 25.34 5.70
C MET A 190 23.67 26.55 6.64
N GLU A 191 23.24 27.73 6.18
CA GLU A 191 23.24 28.93 7.00
C GLU A 191 22.32 28.80 8.23
N ARG A 192 21.13 28.20 8.06
CA ARG A 192 20.22 27.97 9.18
C ARG A 192 20.79 26.96 10.19
N ALA A 193 21.50 25.94 9.73
CA ALA A 193 22.17 24.98 10.60
C ALA A 193 23.27 25.66 11.45
N GLU A 194 24.06 26.55 10.85
CA GLU A 194 25.09 27.32 11.57
C GLU A 194 24.48 28.27 12.61
N LYS A 195 23.44 29.02 12.24
CA LYS A 195 22.69 29.88 13.19
C LYS A 195 22.11 29.07 14.35
N SER A 196 21.58 27.88 14.06
CA SER A 196 21.06 26.96 15.09
C SER A 196 22.17 26.49 16.03
N ARG A 197 23.34 26.10 15.50
CA ARG A 197 24.51 25.67 16.31
C ARG A 197 24.94 26.76 17.30
N ILE A 198 25.01 28.01 16.86
CA ILE A 198 25.37 29.15 17.72
C ILE A 198 24.35 29.31 18.85
N ARG A 199 23.05 29.30 18.53
CA ARG A 199 21.98 29.42 19.52
C ARG A 199 22.03 28.28 20.55
N THR A 200 22.23 27.05 20.10
CA THR A 200 22.35 25.89 21.01
C THR A 200 23.58 26.02 21.91
N ALA A 201 24.71 26.50 21.39
CA ALA A 201 25.92 26.72 22.19
C ALA A 201 25.72 27.78 23.27
N GLN A 202 25.02 28.88 22.95
CA GLN A 202 24.68 29.93 23.92
C GLN A 202 23.72 29.42 25.01
N LEU A 203 22.71 28.64 24.64
CA LEU A 203 21.80 28.06 25.63
C LEU A 203 22.55 27.07 26.54
N GLN A 204 23.46 26.27 25.99
CA GLN A 204 24.32 25.39 26.77
C GLN A 204 25.25 26.17 27.71
N SER A 205 25.79 27.32 27.31
CA SER A 205 26.61 28.14 28.20
C SER A 205 25.78 28.70 29.36
N GLN A 206 24.57 29.18 29.10
CA GLN A 206 23.65 29.63 30.15
C GLN A 206 23.32 28.52 31.16
N TYR A 207 23.04 27.30 30.70
CA TYR A 207 22.81 26.18 31.62
C TYR A 207 24.04 25.81 32.44
N ARG A 208 25.25 25.94 31.85
CA ARG A 208 26.50 25.71 32.59
C ARG A 208 26.72 26.78 33.66
N GLU A 209 26.42 28.03 33.34
CA GLU A 209 26.49 29.15 34.29
C GLU A 209 25.49 28.95 35.44
N ALA A 210 24.22 28.67 35.15
CA ALA A 210 23.22 28.39 36.18
C ALA A 210 23.62 27.19 37.07
N ARG A 211 24.18 26.13 36.48
CA ARG A 211 24.71 24.99 37.26
C ARG A 211 25.87 25.42 38.16
N ARG A 212 26.78 26.25 37.66
CA ARG A 212 27.90 26.79 38.45
C ARG A 212 27.38 27.59 39.64
N ASP A 213 26.37 28.42 39.43
CA ASP A 213 25.79 29.25 40.49
C ASP A 213 25.15 28.40 41.59
N HIS A 214 24.43 27.33 41.22
CA HIS A 214 23.90 26.36 42.19
C HIS A 214 25.01 25.64 42.97
N LEU A 215 26.13 25.30 42.33
CA LEU A 215 27.26 24.68 43.02
C LEU A 215 27.91 25.65 44.02
N VAL A 216 28.03 26.93 43.67
CA VAL A 216 28.53 27.98 44.58
C VAL A 216 27.57 28.16 45.77
N GLU A 217 26.26 28.15 45.52
CA GLU A 217 25.25 28.20 46.58
C GLU A 217 25.39 27.02 47.54
N LEU A 218 25.53 25.80 46.99
CA LEU A 218 25.73 24.58 47.77
C LEU A 218 27.01 24.66 48.60
N TYR A 219 28.12 25.10 48.02
CA TYR A 219 29.40 25.27 48.72
C TYR A 219 29.27 26.21 49.92
N SER A 220 28.58 27.35 49.76
CA SER A 220 28.35 28.26 50.87
C SER A 220 27.45 27.68 51.97
N LYS A 221 26.48 26.83 51.62
CA LYS A 221 25.61 26.16 52.60
C LYS A 221 26.30 24.96 53.26
N ALA A 222 27.32 24.40 52.63
CA ALA A 222 28.01 23.21 53.10
C ALA A 222 28.68 23.38 54.47
N THR A 223 28.94 24.62 54.91
CA THR A 223 29.45 24.89 56.28
C THR A 223 28.48 24.45 57.38
N LYS A 224 27.20 24.31 57.07
CA LYS A 224 26.16 23.84 57.99
C LYS A 224 25.90 22.34 57.87
N PHE A 225 26.52 21.66 56.90
CA PHE A 225 26.32 20.22 56.74
C PHE A 225 27.15 19.47 57.76
N ILE A 226 26.53 18.48 58.40
CA ILE A 226 27.19 17.55 59.31
C ILE A 226 27.78 16.44 58.45
N VAL A 227 29.10 16.38 58.34
CA VAL A 227 29.80 15.39 57.50
C VAL A 227 30.41 14.28 58.34
N ASN A 228 30.89 14.61 59.55
CA ASN A 228 31.59 13.67 60.43
C ASN A 228 30.77 13.35 61.68
N GLU A 229 30.97 12.15 62.24
CA GLU A 229 30.30 11.70 63.48
C GLU A 229 30.58 12.63 64.67
N ALA A 230 31.79 13.21 64.75
CA ALA A 230 32.12 14.17 65.81
C ALA A 230 31.28 15.46 65.73
N GLN A 231 31.03 15.96 64.51
CA GLN A 231 30.16 17.14 64.30
C GLN A 231 28.71 16.79 64.63
N LEU A 232 28.28 15.57 64.33
CA LEU A 232 26.95 15.08 64.67
C LEU A 232 26.75 15.04 66.19
N GLN A 233 27.68 14.44 66.92
CA GLN A 233 27.60 14.35 68.38
C GLN A 233 27.58 15.75 69.01
N GLN A 234 28.42 16.67 68.52
CA GLN A 234 28.44 18.05 69.00
C GLN A 234 27.09 18.77 68.78
N GLU A 235 26.48 18.62 67.60
CA GLU A 235 25.16 19.22 67.34
C GLU A 235 24.05 18.51 68.11
N ILE A 236 24.14 17.20 68.36
CA ILE A 236 23.21 16.47 69.23
C ILE A 236 23.30 16.99 70.66
N ASP A 237 24.50 17.05 71.23
CA ASP A 237 24.73 17.52 72.60
C ASP A 237 24.27 18.98 72.74
N ARG A 238 24.43 19.79 71.69
CA ARG A 238 23.91 21.16 71.65
C ARG A 238 22.37 21.20 71.62
N LEU A 239 21.74 20.59 70.61
CA LEU A 239 20.29 20.68 70.35
C LEU A 239 19.46 19.94 71.39
N PHE A 240 19.95 18.82 71.90
CA PHE A 240 19.26 17.96 72.87
C PHE A 240 19.73 18.18 74.31
N SER A 241 20.46 19.26 74.60
CA SER A 241 20.76 19.64 75.99
C SER A 241 19.51 20.12 76.72
N ASP A 242 19.37 19.74 78.00
CA ASP A 242 18.27 20.20 78.87
C ASP A 242 18.23 21.73 79.04
N SER A 243 19.34 22.42 78.74
CA SER A 243 19.48 23.87 78.77
C SER A 243 19.30 24.54 77.40
N TYR A 244 19.10 23.79 76.30
CA TYR A 244 18.98 24.34 74.96
C TYR A 244 17.87 25.40 74.87
N TRP A 245 16.67 25.04 75.30
CA TRP A 245 15.49 25.91 75.30
C TRP A 245 15.60 27.10 76.27
N LYS A 246 16.47 27.01 77.28
CA LYS A 246 16.67 28.05 78.31
C LYS A 246 17.68 29.12 77.91
N THR A 247 18.56 28.80 76.96
CA THR A 247 19.72 29.63 76.60
C THR A 247 19.53 30.38 75.29
N GLU A 248 18.59 29.97 74.43
CA GLU A 248 18.26 30.72 73.21
C GLU A 248 17.46 32.00 73.51
N PRO A 249 17.83 33.15 72.92
CA PRO A 249 17.17 34.42 73.16
C PRO A 249 15.76 34.45 72.55
N GLY A 250 14.74 34.63 73.40
CA GLY A 250 13.32 34.76 72.99
C GLY A 250 12.43 33.54 73.26
N PHE A 251 12.90 32.58 74.08
CA PHE A 251 12.28 31.28 74.28
C PHE A 251 11.73 31.15 75.73
N TYR A 252 10.53 30.58 75.88
CA TYR A 252 9.89 30.31 77.19
C TYR A 252 10.22 28.89 77.69
N ASP A 253 10.19 28.67 79.00
CA ASP A 253 10.62 27.44 79.72
C ASP A 253 9.67 26.23 79.56
N ASP A 254 9.04 26.10 78.38
CA ASP A 254 7.95 25.14 78.13
C ASP A 254 8.42 23.88 77.38
N GLY A 255 9.74 23.70 77.18
CA GLY A 255 10.34 22.45 76.67
C GLY A 255 9.90 21.98 75.29
N ASN A 256 9.18 22.82 74.52
CA ASN A 256 8.57 22.46 73.25
C ASN A 256 8.87 23.51 72.15
N ALA A 257 9.23 23.04 70.96
CA ALA A 257 9.44 23.85 69.76
C ALA A 257 8.24 24.74 69.41
N TRP A 258 7.00 24.31 69.69
CA TRP A 258 5.80 25.09 69.37
C TRP A 258 5.60 26.28 70.32
N ALA A 259 6.03 26.14 71.57
CA ALA A 259 5.97 27.23 72.55
C ALA A 259 7.03 28.31 72.26
N SER A 260 8.12 27.94 71.58
CA SER A 260 9.27 28.82 71.40
C SER A 260 9.45 29.36 69.98
N TRP A 261 9.21 28.56 68.94
CA TRP A 261 9.20 28.99 67.53
C TRP A 261 7.79 29.40 67.05
N GLY A 262 6.77 29.16 67.88
CA GLY A 262 5.37 29.40 67.53
C GLY A 262 4.78 28.30 66.66
N GLN A 263 3.51 28.49 66.28
CA GLN A 263 2.86 27.62 65.30
C GLN A 263 3.61 27.69 63.96
N PRO A 264 3.76 26.57 63.23
CA PRO A 264 4.34 26.61 61.90
C PRO A 264 3.55 27.59 61.02
N PRO A 265 4.21 28.27 60.07
CA PRO A 265 3.56 29.28 59.25
C PRO A 265 2.36 28.68 58.50
N SER A 266 1.16 29.15 58.83
CA SER A 266 -0.07 28.81 58.12
C SER A 266 -0.20 29.66 56.84
N ILE A 267 -1.11 29.25 55.94
CA ILE A 267 -1.45 30.03 54.75
C ILE A 267 -1.90 31.45 55.15
N ASP A 268 -2.69 31.57 56.20
CA ASP A 268 -3.15 32.86 56.72
C ASP A 268 -1.98 33.72 57.21
N ASN A 269 -0.98 33.14 57.87
CA ASN A 269 0.22 33.86 58.30
C ASN A 269 1.05 34.34 57.12
N MET A 270 1.26 33.50 56.10
CA MET A 270 1.99 33.88 54.88
C MET A 270 1.25 34.98 54.08
N LEU A 271 -0.08 34.89 54.01
CA LEU A 271 -0.91 35.89 53.35
C LEU A 271 -0.92 37.22 54.11
N ASN A 272 -0.99 37.17 55.45
CA ASN A 272 -0.91 38.36 56.29
C ASN A 272 0.46 39.03 56.22
N GLU A 273 1.55 38.26 56.11
CA GLU A 273 2.90 38.79 55.91
C GLU A 273 3.02 39.49 54.55
N TYR A 274 2.45 38.91 53.49
CA TYR A 274 2.43 39.52 52.15
C TYR A 274 1.52 40.76 52.07
N ALA A 275 0.31 40.70 52.64
CA ALA A 275 -0.67 41.78 52.61
C ALA A 275 -0.21 43.00 53.44
N ASN A 276 0.46 42.78 54.57
CA ASN A 276 0.99 43.85 55.40
C ASN A 276 2.36 44.38 54.93
N ALA A 277 3.07 43.68 54.04
CA ALA A 277 4.36 44.13 53.49
C ALA A 277 4.27 45.41 52.65
N GLY A 278 3.06 45.80 52.20
CA GLY A 278 2.81 47.05 51.48
C GLY A 278 2.51 48.27 52.36
N ASN A 279 2.35 48.11 53.68
CA ASN A 279 1.91 49.18 54.56
C ASN A 279 2.87 49.29 55.77
N PRO A 280 3.83 50.24 55.77
CA PRO A 280 4.74 50.42 56.89
C PRO A 280 4.00 51.10 58.04
N SER A 281 3.21 50.34 58.80
CA SER A 281 2.70 50.82 60.09
C SER A 281 3.90 51.05 61.02
N PRO A 282 4.07 52.25 61.62
CA PRO A 282 5.30 52.61 62.36
C PRO A 282 5.52 51.76 63.61
N TYR A 283 4.50 51.02 64.07
CA TYR A 283 4.50 50.39 65.39
C TYR A 283 5.08 48.97 65.42
N TYR A 284 5.21 48.29 64.27
CA TYR A 284 5.82 46.94 64.18
C TYR A 284 6.86 46.79 63.05
N SER A 285 7.16 47.86 62.30
CA SER A 285 7.98 47.81 61.07
C SER A 285 9.49 48.04 61.27
N SER A 286 10.03 48.15 62.49
CA SER A 286 11.39 48.67 62.66
C SER A 286 12.54 47.65 62.61
N LYS A 287 12.29 46.34 62.49
CA LYS A 287 13.38 45.35 62.32
C LYS A 287 13.18 44.31 61.22
N ALA A 288 11.99 43.71 61.06
CA ALA A 288 11.78 42.63 60.09
C ALA A 288 11.64 43.10 58.62
N GLY A 289 10.90 44.17 58.35
CA GLY A 289 10.71 44.66 56.97
C GLY A 289 12.00 45.20 56.31
N SER A 290 12.85 45.87 57.09
CA SER A 290 14.16 46.36 56.65
C SER A 290 15.12 45.21 56.33
N THR A 291 15.10 44.13 57.13
CA THR A 291 15.93 42.94 56.90
C THR A 291 15.46 42.14 55.69
N HIS A 292 14.15 41.96 55.45
CA HIS A 292 13.67 41.26 54.27
C HIS A 292 14.00 41.98 52.96
N ASN A 293 13.85 43.31 52.93
CA ASN A 293 14.23 44.09 51.75
C ASN A 293 15.75 44.08 51.52
N ALA A 294 16.56 44.18 52.57
CA ALA A 294 18.01 44.03 52.46
C ALA A 294 18.42 42.63 51.98
N MET A 295 17.76 41.57 52.44
CA MET A 295 18.00 40.20 51.97
C MET A 295 17.62 40.01 50.51
N ARG A 296 16.49 40.59 50.06
CA ARG A 296 16.08 40.57 48.65
C ARG A 296 17.06 41.36 47.77
N GLN A 297 17.49 42.54 48.22
CA GLN A 297 18.52 43.33 47.52
C GLN A 297 19.84 42.56 47.42
N LYS A 298 20.27 41.89 48.50
CA LYS A 298 21.43 41.00 48.50
C LYS A 298 21.25 39.85 47.52
N GLN A 299 20.09 39.20 47.50
CA GLN A 299 19.79 38.10 46.58
C GLN A 299 19.80 38.55 45.11
N VAL A 300 19.18 39.69 44.80
CA VAL A 300 19.19 40.27 43.45
C VAL A 300 20.62 40.63 43.03
N ALA A 301 21.39 41.27 43.91
CA ALA A 301 22.79 41.59 43.63
C ALA A 301 23.63 40.32 43.39
N GLN A 302 23.42 39.25 44.17
CA GLN A 302 24.12 37.97 44.00
C GLN A 302 23.76 37.28 42.69
N GLN A 303 22.48 37.27 42.30
CA GLN A 303 22.04 36.69 41.04
C GLN A 303 22.58 37.46 39.82
N LEU A 304 22.66 38.79 39.90
CA LEU A 304 23.18 39.62 38.81
C LEU A 304 24.71 39.57 38.70
N THR A 305 25.43 39.40 39.82
CA THR A 305 26.90 39.38 39.85
C THR A 305 27.50 37.97 39.72
N GLY A 306 26.68 36.92 39.79
CA GLY A 306 27.12 35.51 39.64
C GLY A 306 28.02 35.02 40.78
N GLY A 307 27.95 35.66 41.96
CA GLY A 307 28.81 35.38 43.10
C GLY A 307 28.13 35.63 44.44
N LYS A 308 28.55 34.90 45.48
CA LYS A 308 28.01 35.08 46.84
C LYS A 308 28.79 36.15 47.57
N LEU A 309 28.18 37.33 47.70
CA LEU A 309 28.65 38.38 48.61
C LEU A 309 28.55 37.85 50.05
N LEU A 310 29.69 37.57 50.68
CA LEU A 310 29.78 37.19 52.09
C LEU A 310 29.31 38.37 52.95
#